data_AF-A0A4R0RGS6-F1
#
_entry.id   AF-A0A4R0RGS6-F1
#
_cell.length_a   1.000
_cell.length_b   1.000
_cell.length_c   1.000
_cell.angle_alpha   90.00
_cell.angle_beta   90.00
_cell.angle_gamma   90.00
#
_symmetry.space_group_name_H-M   'P 1'
#
loop_
_entity.id
_entity.type
_entity.pdbx_description
1 polymer ?
#
loop_
_entity_poly.entity_id
_entity_poly.type
_entity_poly.pdbx_seq_one_letter_code
_entity_poly.pdbx_strand_id
1 'polypeptide(L)'
;MPRRVQVSFGVDVDAVAGWLGSYGGEDSPLDISRNPNALTLQQQKDILDHTYAMLTAFNNGIPPKGSVAPWWETSKEGTNLLLDKGIEYDHSNMAHDSQAYYLRDQDLWTKIDYETDASTWMKPLFHGEARSRAFTLYVVRYLDDLPPMMFIKSSPNSHGWVNARDVEQLWKDTFSYLYR
;
A
#
# COMPACT_ATOMS: atom_id res chain seq x y z
N MET A 1 27.90 18.63 12.98
CA MET A 1 27.40 19.06 11.65
C MET A 1 25.89 18.86 11.65
N PRO A 2 25.07 19.82 11.20
CA PRO A 2 23.63 19.59 11.03
C PRO A 2 23.42 18.48 9.98
N ARG A 3 22.58 17.48 10.28
CA ARG A 3 22.25 16.43 9.30
C ARG A 3 21.22 16.98 8.33
N ARG A 4 21.39 16.69 7.05
CA ARG A 4 20.47 17.09 5.99
C ARG A 4 19.27 16.14 5.99
N VAL A 5 18.07 16.69 6.18
CA VAL A 5 16.81 15.97 5.95
C VAL A 5 16.42 16.15 4.48
N GLN A 6 16.12 15.06 3.79
CA GLN A 6 15.52 15.09 2.45
C GLN A 6 14.01 14.88 2.61
N VAL A 7 13.22 15.73 1.93
CA VAL A 7 11.75 15.63 1.91
C VAL A 7 11.34 15.36 0.47
N SER A 8 10.55 14.30 0.26
CA SER A 8 9.96 13.95 -1.04
C SER A 8 8.45 14.08 -0.98
N PHE A 9 7.85 14.56 -2.06
CA PHE A 9 6.40 14.54 -2.27
C PHE A 9 6.11 13.54 -3.39
N GLY A 10 5.29 12.53 -3.10
CA GLY A 10 4.78 11.57 -4.07
C GLY A 10 3.35 11.93 -4.47
N VAL A 11 2.99 11.69 -5.73
CA VAL A 11 1.59 11.70 -6.18
C VAL A 11 1.30 10.30 -6.67
N ASP A 12 0.44 9.62 -5.93
CA ASP A 12 0.20 8.19 -6.11
C ASP A 12 -1.16 7.96 -6.74
N VAL A 13 -1.24 6.97 -7.64
CA VAL A 13 -2.52 6.40 -8.02
C VAL A 13 -3.02 5.52 -6.88
N ASP A 14 -4.05 5.99 -6.19
CA ASP A 14 -4.98 5.11 -5.49
C ASP A 14 -6.06 4.69 -6.49
N ALA A 15 -5.87 3.49 -7.04
CA ALA A 15 -6.69 3.00 -8.14
C ALA A 15 -8.17 2.88 -7.72
N VAL A 16 -8.50 2.79 -6.43
CA VAL A 16 -9.88 2.53 -5.99
C VAL A 16 -10.48 3.68 -5.18
N ALA A 17 -9.74 4.29 -4.26
CA ALA A 17 -10.26 5.41 -3.47
C ALA A 17 -10.49 6.66 -4.32
N GLY A 18 -9.70 6.86 -5.38
CA GLY A 18 -9.78 8.03 -6.26
C GLY A 18 -11.09 8.15 -7.07
N TRP A 19 -11.88 7.08 -7.18
CA TRP A 19 -13.17 7.10 -7.90
C TRP A 19 -14.34 6.63 -7.04
N LEU A 20 -14.19 5.47 -6.36
CA LEU A 20 -15.30 4.79 -5.69
C LEU A 20 -15.48 5.20 -4.22
N GLY A 21 -14.57 6.00 -3.66
CA GLY A 21 -14.66 6.49 -2.27
C GLY A 21 -14.60 8.01 -2.11
N SER A 22 -13.92 8.73 -3.02
CA SER A 22 -13.63 10.16 -2.81
C SER A 22 -14.49 11.14 -3.61
N TYR A 23 -15.04 10.74 -4.77
CA TYR A 23 -15.79 11.63 -5.67
C TYR A 23 -17.12 11.02 -6.14
N GLY A 24 -17.99 10.63 -5.19
CA GLY A 24 -19.36 10.17 -5.48
C GLY A 24 -19.73 8.75 -5.01
N GLY A 25 -18.95 8.17 -4.09
CA GLY A 25 -19.13 6.78 -3.60
C GLY A 25 -19.90 6.64 -2.28
N GLU A 26 -20.58 7.69 -1.82
CA GLU A 26 -21.20 7.78 -0.48
C GLU A 26 -22.20 6.67 -0.14
N ASP A 27 -22.80 6.04 -1.15
CA ASP A 27 -23.80 4.98 -0.99
C ASP A 27 -23.30 3.55 -1.34
N SER A 28 -21.98 3.34 -1.53
CA SER A 28 -21.48 2.00 -1.89
C SER A 28 -21.57 1.02 -0.71
N PRO A 29 -22.43 -0.02 -0.76
CA PRO A 29 -22.58 -1.00 0.34
C PRO A 29 -21.36 -1.91 0.49
N LEU A 30 -20.49 -1.91 -0.51
CA LEU A 30 -19.17 -2.50 -0.50
C LEU A 30 -18.20 -1.37 -0.76
N ASP A 31 -17.52 -0.91 0.26
CA ASP A 31 -16.44 0.04 0.15
C ASP A 31 -15.30 -0.60 -0.68
N ILE A 32 -15.36 -0.48 -2.01
CA ILE A 32 -14.48 -1.17 -2.96
C ILE A 32 -13.01 -0.80 -2.66
N SER A 33 -12.78 0.33 -1.96
CA SER A 33 -11.47 0.79 -1.46
C SER A 33 -10.72 -0.20 -0.57
N ARG A 34 -11.31 -1.35 -0.23
CA ARG A 34 -10.79 -2.18 0.87
C ARG A 34 -10.14 -3.50 0.49
N ASN A 35 -10.21 -3.99 -0.77
CA ASN A 35 -9.47 -5.22 -1.12
C ASN A 35 -9.30 -5.51 -2.63
N PRO A 36 -8.13 -5.21 -3.24
CA PRO A 36 -7.79 -5.70 -4.58
C PRO A 36 -7.86 -7.23 -4.73
N ASN A 37 -7.67 -8.00 -3.64
CA ASN A 37 -7.78 -9.46 -3.67
C ASN A 37 -9.22 -9.96 -3.87
N ALA A 38 -10.24 -9.09 -3.71
CA ALA A 38 -11.63 -9.42 -4.02
C ALA A 38 -12.02 -9.18 -5.48
N LEU A 39 -11.13 -8.55 -6.27
CA LEU A 39 -11.35 -8.21 -7.67
C LEU A 39 -10.73 -9.24 -8.60
N THR A 40 -11.41 -9.52 -9.71
CA THR A 40 -10.79 -10.26 -10.83
C THR A 40 -9.66 -9.44 -11.45
N LEU A 41 -8.70 -10.11 -12.09
CA LEU A 41 -7.59 -9.44 -12.79
C LEU A 41 -8.08 -8.40 -13.80
N GLN A 42 -9.15 -8.70 -14.53
CA GLN A 42 -9.73 -7.77 -15.50
C GLN A 42 -10.28 -6.51 -14.81
N GLN A 43 -10.99 -6.66 -13.69
CA GLN A 43 -11.48 -5.52 -12.91
C GLN A 43 -10.34 -4.66 -12.36
N GLN A 44 -9.28 -5.28 -11.82
CA GLN A 44 -8.10 -4.55 -11.35
C GLN A 44 -7.47 -3.75 -12.49
N LYS A 45 -7.35 -4.35 -13.68
CA LYS A 45 -6.83 -3.69 -14.88
C LYS A 45 -7.71 -2.52 -15.33
N ASP A 46 -9.02 -2.71 -15.43
CA ASP A 46 -9.95 -1.68 -15.89
C ASP A 46 -9.95 -0.45 -14.94
N ILE A 47 -9.88 -0.70 -13.64
CA ILE A 47 -9.78 0.32 -12.61
C ILE A 47 -8.44 1.07 -12.72
N LEU A 48 -7.32 0.36 -12.86
CA LEU A 48 -6.00 0.97 -13.05
C LEU A 48 -5.94 1.80 -14.33
N ASP A 49 -6.46 1.29 -15.45
CA ASP A 49 -6.51 2.00 -16.74
C ASP A 49 -7.29 3.31 -16.62
N HIS A 50 -8.46 3.25 -15.96
CA HIS A 50 -9.32 4.40 -15.76
C HIS A 50 -8.65 5.48 -14.90
N THR A 51 -8.16 5.11 -13.72
CA THR A 51 -7.54 6.05 -12.77
C THR A 51 -6.22 6.62 -13.28
N TYR A 52 -5.42 5.82 -13.99
CA TYR A 52 -4.21 6.29 -14.66
C TYR A 52 -4.53 7.36 -15.71
N ALA A 53 -5.52 7.11 -16.57
CA ALA A 53 -5.94 8.07 -17.59
C ALA A 53 -6.50 9.36 -16.97
N MET A 54 -7.32 9.23 -15.93
CA MET A 54 -7.89 10.35 -15.19
C MET A 54 -6.81 11.24 -14.57
N LEU A 55 -5.86 10.65 -13.83
CA LEU A 55 -4.78 11.40 -13.20
C LEU A 55 -3.85 12.03 -14.23
N THR A 56 -3.60 11.34 -15.35
CA THR A 56 -2.85 11.90 -16.48
C THR A 56 -3.56 13.15 -17.04
N ALA A 57 -4.87 13.08 -17.26
CA ALA A 57 -5.66 14.21 -17.76
C ALA A 57 -5.68 15.38 -16.76
N PHE A 58 -5.88 15.09 -15.48
CA PHE A 58 -5.84 16.07 -14.39
C PHE A 58 -4.47 16.77 -14.32
N ASN A 59 -3.39 16.01 -14.49
CA ASN A 59 -2.02 16.50 -14.41
C ASN A 59 -1.46 16.96 -15.77
N ASN A 60 -2.29 17.59 -16.61
CA ASN A 60 -1.89 18.19 -17.89
C ASN A 60 -1.12 17.24 -18.83
N GLY A 61 -1.51 15.97 -18.89
CA GLY A 61 -0.88 14.96 -19.75
C GLY A 61 0.33 14.26 -19.12
N ILE A 62 0.72 14.60 -17.89
CA ILE A 62 1.83 13.94 -17.18
C ILE A 62 1.28 12.74 -16.39
N PRO A 63 1.67 11.50 -16.74
CA PRO A 63 1.15 10.33 -16.06
C PRO A 63 1.70 10.19 -14.64
N PRO A 64 0.98 9.48 -13.76
CA PRO A 64 1.44 9.17 -12.41
C PRO A 64 2.65 8.23 -12.44
N LYS A 65 3.55 8.41 -11.47
CA LYS A 65 4.76 7.60 -11.29
C LYS A 65 4.69 6.65 -10.11
N GLY A 66 3.81 6.93 -9.16
CA GLY A 66 3.59 6.16 -7.95
C GLY A 66 2.24 5.46 -7.91
N SER A 67 2.12 4.45 -7.07
CA SER A 67 0.85 3.83 -6.71
C SER A 67 0.78 3.53 -5.22
N VAL A 68 -0.43 3.62 -4.67
CA VAL A 68 -0.79 3.10 -3.34
C VAL A 68 -1.93 2.12 -3.56
N ALA A 69 -1.72 0.89 -3.13
CA ALA A 69 -2.73 -0.15 -3.15
C ALA A 69 -3.77 0.19 -2.08
N PRO A 70 -5.06 0.16 -2.43
CA PRO A 70 -6.13 0.39 -1.47
C PRO A 70 -6.02 -0.55 -0.29
N TRP A 71 -6.05 0.01 0.92
CA TRP A 71 -5.88 -0.73 2.18
C TRP A 71 -4.54 -1.49 2.32
N TRP A 72 -3.54 -1.10 1.51
CA TRP A 72 -2.21 -1.70 1.45
C TRP A 72 -2.19 -3.21 1.19
N GLU A 73 -3.19 -3.68 0.45
CA GLU A 73 -3.32 -5.06 0.03
C GLU A 73 -2.69 -5.24 -1.35
N THR A 74 -1.50 -5.85 -1.39
CA THR A 74 -0.75 -6.11 -2.63
C THR A 74 -0.96 -7.53 -3.14
N SER A 75 -1.11 -7.70 -4.45
CA SER A 75 -1.17 -9.00 -5.12
C SER A 75 -0.07 -9.11 -6.19
N LYS A 76 0.30 -10.34 -6.55
CA LYS A 76 1.27 -10.58 -7.64
C LYS A 76 0.76 -9.97 -8.96
N GLU A 77 -0.52 -10.19 -9.22
CA GLU A 77 -1.24 -9.70 -10.38
C GLU A 77 -1.22 -8.16 -10.44
N GLY A 78 -1.55 -7.50 -9.32
CA GLY A 78 -1.53 -6.04 -9.20
C GLY A 78 -0.13 -5.47 -9.43
N THR A 79 0.90 -6.07 -8.84
CA THR A 79 2.30 -5.65 -9.07
C THR A 79 2.68 -5.73 -10.55
N ASN A 80 2.30 -6.81 -11.25
CA ASN A 80 2.60 -6.93 -12.68
C ASN A 80 1.88 -5.86 -13.51
N LEU A 81 0.62 -5.54 -13.19
CA LEU A 81 -0.13 -4.47 -13.86
C LEU A 81 0.54 -3.11 -13.69
N LEU A 82 1.05 -2.80 -12.48
CA LEU A 82 1.79 -1.56 -12.22
C LEU A 82 3.09 -1.49 -13.03
N LEU A 83 3.85 -2.58 -13.08
CA LEU A 83 5.09 -2.67 -13.86
C LEU A 83 4.83 -2.51 -15.36
N ASP A 84 3.78 -3.14 -15.89
CA ASP A 84 3.40 -3.04 -17.31
C ASP A 84 2.97 -1.62 -17.69
N LYS A 85 2.39 -0.86 -16.75
CA LYS A 85 2.07 0.57 -16.94
C LYS A 85 3.25 1.51 -16.83
N GLY A 86 4.41 1.02 -16.38
CA GLY A 86 5.59 1.85 -16.18
C GLY A 86 5.56 2.67 -14.89
N ILE A 87 4.80 2.24 -13.88
CA ILE A 87 4.85 2.81 -12.53
C ILE A 87 6.27 2.60 -11.97
N GLU A 88 6.85 3.67 -11.43
CA GLU A 88 8.24 3.73 -10.98
C GLU A 88 8.38 3.35 -9.51
N TYR A 89 7.34 3.54 -8.70
CA TYR A 89 7.34 3.15 -7.29
C TYR A 89 5.96 2.75 -6.74
N ASP A 90 5.98 1.97 -5.68
CA ASP A 90 4.80 1.59 -4.89
C ASP A 90 4.94 2.07 -3.44
N HIS A 91 3.86 2.51 -2.82
CA HIS A 91 3.77 2.87 -1.42
C HIS A 91 2.71 2.05 -0.70
N SER A 92 2.88 0.72 -0.74
CA SER A 92 1.93 -0.23 -0.16
C SER A 92 2.59 -1.34 0.67
N ASN A 93 3.88 -1.61 0.44
CA ASN A 93 4.58 -2.71 1.09
C ASN A 93 5.35 -2.26 2.34
N MET A 94 5.51 -3.18 3.30
CA MET A 94 5.99 -2.90 4.68
C MET A 94 7.23 -3.71 5.05
N ALA A 95 8.02 -4.18 4.07
CA ALA A 95 9.20 -5.01 4.35
C ALA A 95 10.38 -4.21 4.96
N HIS A 96 10.35 -2.89 4.84
CA HIS A 96 11.25 -1.95 5.50
C HIS A 96 10.44 -0.80 6.11
N ASP A 97 11.05 -0.07 7.04
CA ASP A 97 10.44 0.96 7.88
C ASP A 97 10.91 2.39 7.54
N SER A 98 12.15 2.54 7.06
CA SER A 98 12.71 3.85 6.74
C SER A 98 13.66 3.85 5.53
N GLN A 99 13.77 2.73 4.81
CA GLN A 99 14.63 2.57 3.64
C GLN A 99 13.82 2.08 2.46
N ALA A 100 13.97 2.74 1.31
CA ALA A 100 13.41 2.25 0.06
C ALA A 100 14.15 0.97 -0.37
N TYR A 101 13.42 0.06 -1.00
CA TYR A 101 13.95 -1.22 -1.48
C TYR A 101 13.30 -1.60 -2.80
N TYR A 102 13.96 -2.45 -3.59
CA TYR A 102 13.37 -2.97 -4.81
C TYR A 102 12.34 -4.05 -4.48
N LEU A 103 11.20 -3.99 -5.17
CA LEU A 103 10.17 -5.01 -5.05
C LEU A 103 10.71 -6.37 -5.49
N ARG A 104 10.45 -7.39 -4.67
CA ARG A 104 10.57 -8.80 -5.10
C ARG A 104 9.30 -9.18 -5.86
N ASP A 105 9.43 -10.05 -6.85
CA ASP A 105 8.28 -10.47 -7.67
C ASP A 105 7.22 -11.23 -6.88
N GLN A 106 7.63 -12.26 -6.13
CA GLN A 106 6.75 -13.02 -5.28
C GLN A 106 7.55 -13.77 -4.21
N ASP A 107 7.26 -13.49 -2.95
CA ASP A 107 7.67 -14.38 -1.87
C ASP A 107 6.67 -15.54 -1.73
N LEU A 108 7.19 -16.74 -1.47
CA LEU A 108 6.39 -17.95 -1.32
C LEU A 108 6.54 -18.50 0.10
N TRP A 109 5.43 -18.92 0.69
CA TRP A 109 5.43 -19.60 1.98
C TRP A 109 4.48 -20.80 1.95
N THR A 110 4.78 -21.79 2.77
CA THR A 110 3.89 -22.95 2.94
C THR A 110 2.96 -22.65 4.12
N LYS A 111 1.64 -22.67 3.87
CA LYS A 111 0.64 -22.50 4.95
C LYS A 111 0.66 -23.74 5.85
N ILE A 112 0.38 -23.53 7.13
CA ILE A 112 0.19 -24.63 8.09
C ILE A 112 -1.04 -25.44 7.65
N ASP A 113 -0.88 -26.76 7.59
CA ASP A 113 -1.95 -27.71 7.32
C ASP A 113 -2.01 -28.74 8.46
N TYR A 114 -3.01 -28.60 9.32
CA TYR A 114 -3.18 -29.43 10.52
C TYR A 114 -3.59 -30.88 10.22
N GLU A 115 -3.99 -31.18 8.98
CA GLU A 115 -4.38 -32.53 8.55
C GLU A 115 -3.19 -33.36 8.05
N THR A 116 -1.98 -32.78 8.03
CA THR A 116 -0.76 -33.43 7.53
C THR A 116 0.39 -33.34 8.52
N ASP A 117 1.40 -34.20 8.36
CA ASP A 117 2.60 -34.20 9.18
C ASP A 117 3.31 -32.83 9.13
N ALA A 118 3.77 -32.32 10.28
CA ALA A 118 4.37 -30.99 10.38
C ALA A 118 5.52 -30.75 9.38
N SER A 119 6.26 -31.80 9.00
CA SER A 119 7.32 -31.74 7.99
C SER A 119 6.86 -31.27 6.60
N THR A 120 5.56 -31.33 6.28
CA THR A 120 5.02 -30.88 4.99
C THR A 120 5.00 -29.36 4.88
N TRP A 121 4.82 -28.64 6.00
CA TRP A 121 4.65 -27.19 6.07
C TRP A 121 5.70 -26.43 6.90
N MET A 122 6.53 -27.11 7.69
CA MET A 122 7.68 -26.52 8.38
C MET A 122 8.83 -26.20 7.40
N LYS A 123 8.60 -25.25 6.48
CA LYS A 123 9.55 -24.78 5.48
C LYS A 123 9.79 -23.28 5.64
N PRO A 124 11.02 -22.79 5.44
CA PRO A 124 11.28 -21.35 5.45
C PRO A 124 10.52 -20.65 4.32
N LEU A 125 10.29 -19.35 4.48
CA LEU A 125 9.83 -18.50 3.40
C LEU A 125 10.90 -18.48 2.30
N PHE A 126 10.45 -18.56 1.05
CA PHE A 126 11.29 -18.45 -0.14
C PHE A 126 11.14 -17.03 -0.70
N HIS A 127 12.25 -16.28 -0.73
CA HIS A 127 12.25 -14.94 -1.30
C HIS A 127 12.18 -14.99 -2.83
N GLY A 128 11.34 -14.14 -3.41
CA GLY A 128 11.32 -13.91 -4.86
C GLY A 128 12.55 -13.18 -5.38
N GLU A 129 12.66 -13.08 -6.70
CA GLU A 129 13.74 -12.32 -7.35
C GLU A 129 13.44 -10.83 -7.30
N ALA A 130 14.46 -10.00 -7.05
CA ALA A 130 14.30 -8.55 -7.08
C ALA A 130 14.06 -8.09 -8.53
N ARG A 131 12.87 -7.52 -8.79
CA ARG A 131 12.56 -6.92 -10.10
C ARG A 131 13.07 -5.49 -10.10
N SER A 132 14.15 -5.26 -10.84
CA SER A 132 15.00 -4.07 -10.82
C SER A 132 14.41 -2.75 -11.37
N ARG A 133 13.09 -2.61 -11.50
CA ARG A 133 12.49 -1.43 -12.18
C ARG A 133 11.62 -0.53 -11.31
N ALA A 134 10.98 -1.07 -10.28
CA ALA A 134 10.18 -0.29 -9.34
C ALA A 134 10.73 -0.44 -7.92
N PHE A 135 10.82 0.67 -7.20
CA PHE A 135 11.20 0.68 -5.78
C PHE A 135 9.97 0.89 -4.91
N THR A 136 9.97 0.35 -3.70
CA THR A 136 8.93 0.65 -2.71
C THR A 136 9.36 1.83 -1.86
N LEU A 137 8.49 2.84 -1.77
CA LEU A 137 8.48 3.77 -0.65
C LEU A 137 7.71 3.08 0.48
N TYR A 138 8.40 2.68 1.54
CA TYR A 138 7.83 1.92 2.65
C TYR A 138 6.52 2.51 3.16
N VAL A 139 5.58 1.65 3.54
CA VAL A 139 4.45 2.03 4.38
C VAL A 139 4.75 1.61 5.81
N VAL A 140 4.42 2.49 6.76
CA VAL A 140 4.46 2.15 8.18
C VAL A 140 3.09 2.46 8.77
N ARG A 141 2.37 1.43 9.23
CA ARG A 141 1.05 1.61 9.88
C ARG A 141 1.10 2.51 11.11
N TYR A 142 2.26 2.63 11.75
CA TYR A 142 2.48 3.54 12.87
C TYR A 142 2.55 5.01 12.46
N LEU A 143 2.65 5.31 11.16
CA LEU A 143 2.71 6.64 10.56
C LEU A 143 1.48 6.94 9.69
N ASP A 144 0.34 6.32 10.00
CA ASP A 144 -0.95 6.52 9.33
C ASP A 144 -2.02 6.92 10.35
N ASP A 145 -2.75 7.98 10.03
CA ASP A 145 -3.76 8.57 10.89
C ASP A 145 -5.11 7.85 10.82
N LEU A 146 -5.40 7.18 9.70
CA LEU A 146 -6.72 6.60 9.45
C LEU A 146 -7.09 5.53 10.50
N PRO A 147 -6.28 4.48 10.75
CA PRO A 147 -6.64 3.47 11.74
C PRO A 147 -6.86 4.01 13.16
N PRO A 148 -5.99 4.88 13.74
CA PRO A 148 -6.20 5.38 15.10
C PRO A 148 -7.29 6.48 15.20
N MET A 149 -7.47 7.32 14.18
CA MET A 149 -8.28 8.54 14.27
C MET A 149 -9.62 8.48 13.51
N MET A 150 -9.85 7.50 12.63
CA MET A 150 -11.13 7.35 11.93
C MET A 150 -12.01 6.28 12.57
N PHE A 151 -13.23 6.65 12.97
CA PHE A 151 -14.23 5.69 13.44
C PHE A 151 -15.04 5.11 12.27
N ILE A 152 -15.04 3.79 12.15
CA ILE A 152 -15.70 3.00 11.10
C ILE A 152 -16.67 2.03 11.75
N LYS A 153 -17.97 2.38 11.76
CA LYS A 153 -19.04 1.63 12.46
C LYS A 153 -19.13 0.14 12.09
N SER A 154 -18.80 -0.19 10.84
CA SER A 154 -18.89 -1.55 10.30
C SER A 154 -17.64 -2.40 10.55
N SER A 155 -16.54 -1.82 11.05
CA SER A 155 -15.29 -2.54 11.30
C SER A 155 -15.18 -2.93 12.77
N PRO A 156 -15.09 -4.23 13.10
CA PRO A 156 -14.98 -4.68 14.49
C PRO A 156 -13.66 -4.24 15.15
N ASN A 157 -12.62 -3.97 14.36
CA ASN A 157 -11.31 -3.48 14.83
C ASN A 157 -11.19 -1.94 14.72
N SER A 158 -12.30 -1.22 14.51
CA SER A 158 -12.25 0.25 14.42
C SER A 158 -11.74 0.86 15.73
N HIS A 159 -10.82 1.82 15.59
CA HIS A 159 -10.59 2.83 16.62
C HIS A 159 -11.36 4.09 16.24
N GLY A 160 -10.73 5.26 16.28
CA GLY A 160 -11.35 6.56 16.01
C GLY A 160 -11.39 7.51 17.21
N TRP A 161 -10.85 7.08 18.35
CA TRP A 161 -10.80 7.87 19.58
C TRP A 161 -9.42 7.90 20.23
N VAL A 162 -8.38 7.48 19.50
CA VAL A 162 -7.00 7.61 19.99
C VAL A 162 -6.68 9.10 20.13
N ASN A 163 -6.08 9.48 21.27
CA ASN A 163 -5.72 10.86 21.52
C ASN A 163 -4.68 11.33 20.49
N ALA A 164 -5.00 12.41 19.77
CA ALA A 164 -4.13 12.96 18.74
C ALA A 164 -2.72 13.31 19.26
N ARG A 165 -2.59 13.68 20.54
CA ARG A 165 -1.28 13.97 21.17
C ARG A 165 -0.40 12.73 21.24
N ASP A 166 -0.98 11.56 21.49
CA ASP A 166 -0.22 10.31 21.59
C ASP A 166 0.25 9.84 20.21
N VAL A 167 -0.60 10.00 19.18
CA VAL A 167 -0.21 9.71 17.79
C VAL A 167 0.88 10.67 17.30
N GLU A 168 0.72 11.98 17.55
CA GLU A 168 1.74 12.97 17.21
C GLU A 168 3.08 12.68 17.92
N GLN A 169 3.02 12.29 19.20
CA GLN A 169 4.23 11.96 19.96
C GLN A 169 4.92 10.71 19.39
N LEU A 170 4.16 9.68 19.02
CA LEU A 170 4.69 8.48 18.34
C LEU A 170 5.45 8.86 17.04
N TRP A 171 4.90 9.76 16.25
CA TRP A 171 5.53 10.22 15.00
C TRP A 171 6.80 11.03 15.27
N LYS A 172 6.76 11.93 16.27
CA LYS A 172 7.94 12.69 16.71
C LYS A 172 9.06 11.80 17.23
N ASP A 173 8.71 10.76 17.99
CA ASP A 173 9.67 9.79 18.52
C ASP A 173 10.28 8.95 17.41
N THR A 174 9.46 8.50 16.45
CA THR A 174 9.91 7.77 15.26
C THR A 174 10.91 8.61 14.45
N PHE A 175 10.56 9.86 14.14
CA PHE A 175 11.47 10.78 13.46
C PHE A 175 12.77 10.99 14.25
N SER A 176 12.65 11.22 15.55
CA SER A 176 13.81 11.46 16.42
C SER A 176 14.74 10.26 16.50
N TYR A 177 14.21 9.03 16.45
CA TYR A 177 15.00 7.81 16.39
C TYR A 177 15.74 7.68 15.06
N LEU A 178 15.04 7.87 13.93
CA LEU A 178 15.63 7.75 12.59
C LEU A 178 16.64 8.86 12.28
N TYR A 179 16.51 10.03 12.90
CA TYR A 179 17.43 11.14 12.72
C TYR A 179 18.77 10.97 13.48
N ARG A 180 18.82 10.14 14.53
CA ARG A 180 20.00 9.89 15.37
C ARG A 180 21.11 9.13 14.68
#